data_AF-A0A969ENI4-F1
#
_entry.id   AF-A0A969ENI4-F1
#
_cell.length_a   1.000
_cell.length_b   1.000
_cell.length_c   1.000
_cell.angle_alpha   90.00
_cell.angle_beta   90.00
_cell.angle_gamma   90.00
#
_symmetry.space_group_name_H-M   'P 1'
#
loop_
_entity.id
_entity.type
_entity.pdbx_description
1 polymer ?
#
loop_
_entity_poly.entity_id
_entity_poly.type
_entity_poly.pdbx_seq_one_letter_code
_entity_poly.pdbx_strand_id
1 'polypeptide(L)'
;MRPIMTRILSVLLLLSGAASEAAQPIPAITHSADTNTLSARLERTPLAAVLTELGRQSGIAVFVHPASADAEITAEFDDLPLRAALKRLLNDHSYVLINEQREQGGSGIATIHVLKQDFTAPPKQNDTATSTLDNPTSSGAEALLQALWATTNLEARAAALQLIAEHDLAGLLEAIKSADPQTREAVLANFSALAQWLPLSLLSEVAASDPDPVVRMNALALLNELGQEAYHSLAQTSSTATRETELALLSKAHSETLIGTATTALGDAHPDVRGMALETVNELASRYPPPLEAVTAMALNDPQPELRLRALALLVTSGQTDAQGLLNRALHDADPMVREQALDLLAEFNTNDR
;
A
#
# COMPACT_ATOMS: atom_id res chain seq x y z
N MET A 1 57.32 23.69 71.40
CA MET A 1 56.86 22.69 70.41
C MET A 1 55.44 22.26 70.74
N ARG A 2 54.48 22.65 69.90
CA ARG A 2 53.19 21.96 69.58
C ARG A 2 53.34 21.48 68.12
N PRO A 3 52.50 20.60 67.53
CA PRO A 3 51.19 20.05 67.95
C PRO A 3 51.15 18.49 67.89
N ILE A 4 50.24 17.70 68.47
CA ILE A 4 48.76 17.55 68.43
C ILE A 4 48.19 17.24 67.03
N MET A 5 48.02 15.93 66.78
CA MET A 5 46.78 15.24 66.36
C MET A 5 46.12 15.69 65.05
N THR A 6 45.96 14.80 64.06
CA THR A 6 44.85 13.81 63.94
C THR A 6 44.73 13.29 62.48
N ARG A 7 44.82 11.96 62.33
CA ARG A 7 44.08 11.05 61.43
C ARG A 7 44.26 10.96 59.89
N ILE A 8 44.51 9.70 59.50
CA ILE A 8 43.85 8.86 58.46
C ILE A 8 44.43 8.85 57.04
N LEU A 9 45.00 7.66 56.72
CA LEU A 9 44.83 6.83 55.52
C LEU A 9 44.99 7.48 54.14
N SER A 10 46.03 7.08 53.39
CA SER A 10 45.89 6.44 52.07
C SER A 10 47.23 5.99 51.49
N VAL A 11 47.24 4.68 51.19
CA VAL A 11 48.04 3.89 50.25
C VAL A 11 47.73 4.44 48.83
N LEU A 12 48.55 4.46 47.77
CA LEU A 12 49.61 3.58 47.25
C LEU A 12 50.38 4.34 46.14
N LEU A 13 51.63 3.93 45.97
CA LEU A 13 52.61 4.17 44.90
C LEU A 13 52.17 4.87 43.59
N LEU A 14 52.93 5.92 43.30
CA LEU A 14 53.34 6.34 41.95
C LEU A 14 54.12 5.22 41.24
N LEU A 15 53.82 4.98 39.96
CA LEU A 15 54.84 4.68 38.96
C LEU A 15 54.37 5.11 37.57
N SER A 16 55.26 5.88 36.94
CA SER A 16 55.16 6.52 35.65
C SER A 16 54.94 5.55 34.49
N GLY A 17 54.04 5.92 33.59
CA GLY A 17 53.96 5.38 32.23
C GLY A 17 53.38 6.47 31.35
N ALA A 18 54.05 6.76 30.24
CA ALA A 18 53.71 7.81 29.29
C ALA A 18 52.22 7.89 28.99
N ALA A 19 51.71 9.11 28.81
CA ALA A 19 50.40 9.38 28.27
C ALA A 19 50.25 8.63 26.93
N SER A 20 49.67 7.43 27.00
CA SER A 20 48.98 6.85 25.85
C SER A 20 47.77 7.73 25.70
N GLU A 21 47.85 8.66 24.75
CA GLU A 21 46.70 9.26 24.11
C GLU A 21 45.76 8.08 23.80
N ALA A 22 44.74 7.94 24.64
CA ALA A 22 43.79 6.85 24.53
C ALA A 22 43.12 7.06 23.19
N ALA A 23 43.55 6.27 22.20
CA ALA A 23 42.92 6.20 20.89
C ALA A 23 41.43 6.05 21.17
N GLN A 24 40.68 7.13 20.95
CA GLN A 24 39.24 7.08 21.04
C GLN A 24 38.80 5.94 20.12
N PRO A 25 37.86 5.07 20.54
CA PRO A 25 37.38 4.00 19.69
C PRO A 25 37.01 4.64 18.35
N ILE A 26 37.69 4.22 17.27
CA ILE A 26 37.43 4.76 15.94
C ILE A 26 35.94 4.58 15.72
N PRO A 27 35.16 5.65 15.54
CA PRO A 27 33.74 5.49 15.35
C PRO A 27 33.56 4.68 14.08
N ALA A 28 32.77 3.60 14.18
CA ALA A 28 32.57 2.63 13.11
C ALA A 28 32.08 3.29 11.81
N ILE A 29 31.47 4.48 11.95
CA ILE A 29 31.19 5.45 10.88
C ILE A 29 31.53 6.88 11.31
N THR A 30 31.96 7.72 10.36
CA THR A 30 32.23 9.16 10.56
C THR A 30 31.58 9.97 9.43
N HIS A 31 30.67 10.88 9.77
CA HIS A 31 30.04 11.82 8.83
C HIS A 31 30.70 13.21 8.91
N SER A 32 31.09 13.75 7.76
CA SER A 32 31.58 15.13 7.64
C SER A 32 30.46 16.02 7.11
N ALA A 33 29.94 16.92 7.95
CA ALA A 33 28.88 17.85 7.56
C ALA A 33 29.33 18.85 6.48
N ASP A 34 30.60 19.29 6.52
CA ASP A 34 31.15 20.31 5.61
C ASP A 34 31.28 19.80 4.17
N THR A 35 31.67 18.53 4.03
CA THR A 35 31.88 17.88 2.71
C THR A 35 30.75 16.93 2.32
N ASN A 36 29.81 16.68 3.24
CA ASN A 36 28.73 15.72 3.12
C ASN A 36 29.20 14.31 2.71
N THR A 37 30.32 13.88 3.29
CA THR A 37 30.91 12.55 3.08
C THR A 37 30.72 11.66 4.31
N LEU A 38 30.76 10.35 4.08
CA LEU A 38 30.70 9.31 5.09
C LEU A 38 31.90 8.38 4.91
N SER A 39 32.60 8.11 6.00
CA SER A 39 33.62 7.07 6.12
C SER A 39 33.09 5.97 7.01
N ALA A 40 33.39 4.71 6.71
CA ALA A 40 32.92 3.55 7.46
C ALA A 40 33.99 2.46 7.51
N ARG A 41 34.21 1.90 8.71
CA ARG A 41 34.90 0.63 8.91
C ARG A 41 34.03 -0.26 9.78
N LEU A 42 33.22 -1.08 9.11
CA LEU A 42 32.19 -1.93 9.72
C LEU A 42 32.55 -3.40 9.50
N GLU A 43 32.52 -4.17 10.58
CA GLU A 43 32.64 -5.63 10.54
C GLU A 43 31.44 -6.23 11.26
N ARG A 44 30.57 -6.93 10.51
CA ARG A 44 29.36 -7.61 11.04
C ARG A 44 28.55 -6.75 12.02
N THR A 45 28.38 -5.48 11.71
CA THR A 45 27.78 -4.50 12.63
C THR A 45 26.27 -4.39 12.37
N PRO A 46 25.40 -4.42 13.41
CA PRO A 46 23.95 -4.30 13.22
C PRO A 46 23.56 -3.00 12.49
N LEU A 47 22.74 -3.12 11.46
CA LEU A 47 22.33 -2.02 10.58
C LEU A 47 21.64 -0.90 11.35
N ALA A 48 20.77 -1.25 12.31
CA ALA A 48 20.13 -0.25 13.16
C ALA A 48 21.14 0.59 13.95
N ALA A 49 22.22 -0.03 14.45
CA ALA A 49 23.26 0.69 15.20
C ALA A 49 24.05 1.63 14.27
N VAL A 50 24.39 1.18 13.06
CA VAL A 50 25.08 1.99 12.05
C VAL A 50 24.24 3.21 11.69
N LEU A 51 22.96 3.03 11.35
CA LEU A 51 22.13 4.13 10.91
C LEU A 51 21.73 5.07 12.05
N THR A 52 21.52 4.54 13.26
CA THR A 52 21.29 5.39 14.44
C THR A 52 22.47 6.32 14.69
N GLU A 53 23.69 5.80 14.60
CA GLU A 53 24.89 6.61 14.75
C GLU A 53 25.05 7.64 13.62
N LEU A 54 24.65 7.29 12.40
CA LEU A 54 24.64 8.23 11.28
C LEU A 54 23.63 9.36 11.54
N GLY A 55 22.41 9.03 11.97
CA GLY A 55 21.38 10.01 12.31
C GLY A 55 21.84 10.94 13.44
N ARG A 56 22.55 10.39 14.44
CA ARG A 56 23.13 11.17 15.54
C ARG A 56 24.20 12.16 15.08
N GLN A 57 25.05 11.79 14.12
CA GLN A 57 26.12 12.67 13.61
C GLN A 57 25.64 13.69 12.58
N SER A 58 24.65 13.31 11.77
CA SER A 58 24.18 14.11 10.62
C SER A 58 22.90 14.90 10.88
N GLY A 59 22.17 14.59 11.95
CA GLY A 59 20.83 15.13 12.22
C GLY A 59 19.72 14.50 11.36
N ILE A 60 20.04 13.49 10.56
CA ILE A 60 19.07 12.79 9.71
C ILE A 60 18.18 11.90 10.58
N ALA A 61 16.86 12.00 10.38
CA ALA A 61 15.92 11.10 11.03
C ALA A 61 16.03 9.69 10.43
N VAL A 62 16.12 8.67 11.27
CA VAL A 62 16.37 7.29 10.84
C VAL A 62 15.29 6.37 11.37
N PHE A 63 14.68 5.61 10.46
CA PHE A 63 13.68 4.60 10.78
C PHE A 63 14.08 3.28 10.14
N VAL A 64 14.27 2.25 10.96
CA VAL A 64 14.65 0.91 10.48
C VAL A 64 13.52 -0.05 10.82
N HIS A 65 13.02 -0.76 9.81
CA HIS A 65 12.02 -1.79 10.02
C HIS A 65 12.56 -2.89 10.95
N PRO A 66 11.76 -3.40 11.92
CA PRO A 66 12.23 -4.38 12.91
C PRO A 66 12.90 -5.62 12.32
N ALA A 67 12.39 -6.12 11.19
CA ALA A 67 12.96 -7.28 10.49
C ALA A 67 14.36 -7.04 9.89
N SER A 68 14.79 -5.78 9.75
CA SER A 68 16.09 -5.39 9.18
C SER A 68 17.01 -4.78 10.24
N ALA A 69 16.55 -4.65 11.49
CA ALA A 69 17.29 -3.98 12.55
C ALA A 69 18.58 -4.73 12.94
N ASP A 70 18.47 -6.06 13.04
CA ASP A 70 19.57 -6.95 13.43
C ASP A 70 20.45 -7.40 12.24
N ALA A 71 20.14 -6.94 11.02
CA ALA A 71 20.92 -7.29 9.84
C ALA A 71 22.36 -6.78 9.99
N GLU A 72 23.35 -7.67 9.82
CA GLU A 72 24.75 -7.33 9.97
C GLU A 72 25.33 -6.77 8.67
N ILE A 73 25.93 -5.58 8.74
CA ILE A 73 26.60 -4.92 7.61
C ILE A 73 28.11 -5.02 7.78
N THR A 74 28.80 -5.31 6.68
CA THR A 74 30.26 -5.24 6.57
C THR A 74 30.61 -4.31 5.41
N ALA A 75 31.33 -3.23 5.69
CA ALA A 75 31.69 -2.24 4.69
C ALA A 75 32.92 -1.45 5.11
N GLU A 76 33.77 -1.16 4.13
CA GLU A 76 34.95 -0.32 4.31
C GLU A 76 35.02 0.69 3.16
N PHE A 77 35.04 1.98 3.51
CA PHE A 77 35.23 3.09 2.59
C PHE A 77 35.57 4.37 3.34
N ASP A 78 36.29 5.27 2.67
CA ASP A 78 36.73 6.56 3.21
C ASP A 78 36.19 7.71 2.33
N ASP A 79 35.68 8.77 2.96
CA ASP A 79 35.22 10.04 2.39
C ASP A 79 34.25 9.90 1.21
N LEU A 80 33.35 8.92 1.27
CA LEU A 80 32.41 8.64 0.20
C LEU A 80 31.20 9.60 0.29
N PRO A 81 30.72 10.22 -0.82
CA PRO A 81 29.56 11.11 -0.75
C PRO A 81 28.36 10.40 -0.13
N LEU A 82 27.65 11.07 0.79
CA LEU A 82 26.64 10.45 1.66
C LEU A 82 25.63 9.56 0.90
N ARG A 83 25.13 10.02 -0.26
CA ARG A 83 24.21 9.21 -1.10
C ARG A 83 24.85 7.92 -1.62
N ALA A 84 26.11 8.01 -2.08
CA ALA A 84 26.84 6.84 -2.57
C ALA A 84 27.19 5.89 -1.42
N ALA A 85 27.49 6.43 -0.24
CA ALA A 85 27.73 5.66 0.96
C ALA A 85 26.49 4.92 1.46
N LEU A 86 25.34 5.60 1.52
CA LEU A 86 24.05 4.98 1.86
C LEU A 86 23.68 3.87 0.87
N LYS A 87 23.87 4.09 -0.42
CA LYS A 87 23.65 3.07 -1.44
C LYS A 87 24.54 1.83 -1.23
N ARG A 88 25.78 2.04 -0.77
CA ARG A 88 26.71 0.95 -0.48
C ARG A 88 26.37 0.20 0.80
N LEU A 89 25.95 0.92 1.85
CA LEU A 89 25.54 0.33 3.13
C LEU A 89 24.21 -0.41 3.03
N LEU A 90 23.29 0.07 2.19
CA LEU A 90 21.92 -0.45 2.07
C LEU A 90 21.73 -1.28 0.80
N ASN A 91 22.80 -1.76 0.17
CA ASN A 91 22.73 -2.46 -1.12
C ASN A 91 21.74 -3.64 -1.12
N ASP A 92 21.66 -4.36 0.01
CA ASP A 92 20.80 -5.54 0.15
C ASP A 92 19.47 -5.23 0.85
N HIS A 93 19.12 -3.95 0.98
CA HIS A 93 17.92 -3.49 1.66
C HIS A 93 17.13 -2.55 0.75
N SER A 94 15.82 -2.66 0.78
CA SER A 94 14.95 -1.63 0.21
C SER A 94 14.95 -0.42 1.13
N TYR A 95 15.15 0.79 0.60
CA TYR A 95 15.20 2.00 1.41
C TYR A 95 14.66 3.24 0.67
N VAL A 96 14.19 4.21 1.44
CA VAL A 96 13.69 5.51 0.96
C VAL A 96 14.49 6.64 1.60
N LEU A 97 14.86 7.63 0.79
CA LEU A 97 15.53 8.86 1.23
C LEU A 97 14.61 10.04 0.98
N ILE A 98 14.23 10.75 2.05
CA ILE A 98 13.43 11.97 1.96
C ILE A 98 14.38 13.16 2.06
N ASN A 99 14.25 14.12 1.13
CA ASN A 99 15.09 15.31 1.12
C ASN A 99 14.33 16.54 1.64
N GLU A 100 15.03 17.42 2.33
CA GLU A 100 14.55 18.77 2.64
C GLU A 100 15.20 19.79 1.69
N GLN A 101 14.43 20.80 1.30
CA GLN A 101 14.93 22.00 0.63
C GLN A 101 15.41 22.97 1.71
N ARG A 102 16.70 23.31 1.71
CA ARG A 102 17.23 24.35 2.59
C ARG A 102 17.09 25.70 1.90
N GLU A 103 16.76 26.74 2.68
CA GLU A 103 16.48 28.11 2.21
C GLU A 103 17.58 28.73 1.33
N GLN A 104 18.79 28.17 1.32
CA GLN A 104 19.92 28.61 0.48
C GLN A 104 20.12 27.77 -0.81
N GLY A 105 19.08 27.08 -1.28
CA GLY A 105 19.09 26.38 -2.59
C GLY A 105 19.82 25.03 -2.60
N GLY A 106 20.05 24.43 -1.43
CA GLY A 106 20.65 23.11 -1.28
C GLY A 106 19.63 22.03 -0.92
N SER A 107 19.73 20.83 -1.51
CA SER A 107 18.94 19.66 -1.14
C SER A 107 19.75 18.74 -0.23
N GLY A 108 19.31 18.58 1.02
CA GLY A 108 19.90 17.66 2.01
C GLY A 108 19.00 16.46 2.24
N ILE A 109 19.57 15.31 2.62
CA ILE A 109 18.77 14.17 3.09
C ILE A 109 18.26 14.55 4.50
N ALA A 110 16.95 14.50 4.70
CA ALA A 110 16.30 14.76 5.99
C ALA A 110 15.96 13.47 6.72
N THR A 111 15.55 12.43 5.97
CA THR A 111 15.09 11.17 6.56
C THR A 111 15.56 9.96 5.76
N ILE A 112 15.94 8.88 6.47
CA ILE A 112 16.24 7.56 5.92
C ILE A 112 15.25 6.55 6.49
N HIS A 113 14.53 5.84 5.62
CA HIS A 113 13.70 4.70 6.00
C HIS A 113 14.25 3.42 5.39
N VAL A 114 14.57 2.44 6.22
CA VAL A 114 14.99 1.09 5.78
C VAL A 114 13.84 0.12 5.95
N LEU A 115 13.49 -0.56 4.84
CA LEU A 115 12.40 -1.51 4.73
C LEU A 115 12.92 -2.96 4.92
N LYS A 116 12.04 -3.94 4.76
CA LYS A 116 12.36 -5.37 4.88
C LYS A 116 13.43 -5.80 3.85
N GLN A 117 14.31 -6.71 4.27
CA GLN A 117 15.39 -7.28 3.45
C GLN A 117 14.81 -8.25 2.40
N ASP A 118 15.05 -8.00 1.10
CA ASP A 118 14.69 -8.91 0.00
C ASP A 118 15.94 -9.36 -0.79
N PHE A 119 16.00 -10.66 -1.08
CA PHE A 119 17.06 -11.31 -1.84
C PHE A 119 17.12 -10.85 -3.31
N THR A 120 18.30 -10.34 -3.71
CA THR A 120 18.88 -10.26 -5.08
C THR A 120 18.05 -9.69 -6.25
N ALA A 121 18.49 -8.55 -6.78
CA ALA A 121 17.99 -7.91 -8.01
C ALA A 121 18.67 -8.41 -9.31
N PRO A 122 17.96 -8.47 -10.46
CA PRO A 122 18.52 -8.30 -11.81
C PRO A 122 18.36 -6.85 -12.34
N PRO A 123 18.99 -6.46 -13.48
CA PRO A 123 19.67 -5.17 -13.62
C PRO A 123 18.83 -4.00 -14.16
N LYS A 124 19.38 -2.80 -13.87
CA LYS A 124 18.97 -1.42 -14.20
C LYS A 124 18.54 -1.18 -15.65
N GLN A 125 17.57 -0.29 -15.85
CA GLN A 125 17.51 0.61 -17.01
C GLN A 125 17.17 2.07 -16.64
N ASN A 126 18.23 2.87 -16.75
CA ASN A 126 18.39 4.27 -17.18
C ASN A 126 17.63 5.47 -16.59
N ASP A 127 18.50 6.42 -16.22
CA ASP A 127 18.31 7.82 -15.84
C ASP A 127 17.62 8.68 -16.91
N THR A 128 16.79 9.63 -16.45
CA THR A 128 16.80 11.10 -16.69
C THR A 128 15.40 11.67 -16.89
N ALA A 129 14.94 12.48 -15.92
CA ALA A 129 13.97 13.55 -16.15
C ALA A 129 13.99 14.55 -14.97
N THR A 130 14.86 15.55 -15.07
CA THR A 130 14.71 16.83 -14.37
C THR A 130 13.55 17.62 -15.01
N SER A 131 12.56 18.05 -14.23
CA SER A 131 11.83 19.28 -14.55
C SER A 131 11.25 19.94 -13.30
N THR A 132 11.52 21.24 -13.22
CA THR A 132 11.14 22.26 -12.24
C THR A 132 9.65 22.63 -12.32
N LEU A 133 8.99 22.80 -11.17
CA LEU A 133 7.71 23.51 -11.05
C LEU A 133 7.66 24.37 -9.77
N ASP A 134 7.37 25.66 -9.97
CA ASP A 134 7.19 26.70 -8.95
C ASP A 134 5.68 26.87 -8.63
N ASN A 135 5.23 26.50 -7.42
CA ASN A 135 4.28 27.24 -6.56
C ASN A 135 3.90 26.45 -5.28
N PRO A 136 3.66 27.10 -4.12
CA PRO A 136 3.65 26.44 -2.83
C PRO A 136 2.23 26.10 -2.33
N THR A 137 1.72 24.95 -2.74
CA THR A 137 0.70 24.17 -2.00
C THR A 137 0.67 22.68 -2.39
N SER A 138 1.44 22.29 -3.40
CA SER A 138 1.48 20.95 -4.00
C SER A 138 2.67 20.08 -3.59
N SER A 139 3.58 20.57 -2.73
CA SER A 139 4.86 19.89 -2.49
C SER A 139 4.76 18.52 -1.81
N GLY A 140 3.70 18.27 -1.04
CA GLY A 140 3.42 16.95 -0.46
C GLY A 140 2.96 15.96 -1.53
N ALA A 141 1.85 16.25 -2.19
CA ALA A 141 1.25 15.37 -3.20
C ALA A 141 2.20 15.09 -4.39
N GLU A 142 2.91 16.08 -4.92
CA GLU A 142 3.88 15.85 -6.02
C GLU A 142 5.10 15.02 -5.59
N ALA A 143 5.67 15.30 -4.41
CA ALA A 143 6.80 14.52 -3.89
C ALA A 143 6.38 13.06 -3.57
N LEU A 144 5.12 12.86 -3.20
CA LEU A 144 4.56 11.56 -2.87
C LEU A 144 4.10 10.77 -4.09
N LEU A 145 3.61 11.43 -5.14
CA LEU A 145 3.42 10.83 -6.45
C LEU A 145 4.75 10.42 -7.08
N GLN A 146 5.78 11.28 -6.94
CA GLN A 146 7.15 10.89 -7.28
C GLN A 146 7.62 9.70 -6.45
N ALA A 147 7.32 9.62 -5.14
CA ALA A 147 7.68 8.47 -4.31
C ALA A 147 6.92 7.19 -4.72
N LEU A 148 5.66 7.30 -5.12
CA LEU A 148 4.86 6.21 -5.68
C LEU A 148 5.49 5.69 -6.97
N TRP A 149 5.90 6.55 -7.89
CA TRP A 149 6.51 6.13 -9.16
C TRP A 149 8.00 5.75 -9.04
N ALA A 150 8.70 6.21 -8.00
CA ALA A 150 10.11 5.90 -7.76
C ALA A 150 10.35 4.45 -7.30
N THR A 151 9.31 3.73 -6.89
CA THR A 151 9.41 2.34 -6.44
C THR A 151 8.46 1.44 -7.23
N THR A 152 8.98 0.30 -7.68
CA THR A 152 8.17 -0.79 -8.24
C THR A 152 7.65 -1.73 -7.15
N ASN A 153 8.04 -1.52 -5.88
CA ASN A 153 7.63 -2.35 -4.76
C ASN A 153 6.26 -1.90 -4.23
N LEU A 154 5.27 -2.78 -4.34
CA LEU A 154 3.88 -2.56 -3.94
C LEU A 154 3.74 -2.32 -2.42
N GLU A 155 4.50 -3.03 -1.59
CA GLU A 155 4.48 -2.83 -0.13
C GLU A 155 5.07 -1.46 0.25
N ALA A 156 6.12 -1.02 -0.45
CA ALA A 156 6.70 0.31 -0.23
C ALA A 156 5.73 1.44 -0.63
N ARG A 157 4.96 1.23 -1.71
CA ARG A 157 3.87 2.15 -2.11
C ARG A 157 2.77 2.20 -1.04
N ALA A 158 2.34 1.05 -0.54
CA ALA A 158 1.32 0.96 0.50
C ALA A 158 1.76 1.64 1.79
N ALA A 159 3.00 1.42 2.24
CA ALA A 159 3.54 2.06 3.43
C ALA A 159 3.66 3.58 3.28
N ALA A 160 4.07 4.07 2.10
CA ALA A 160 4.11 5.50 1.81
C ALA A 160 2.69 6.10 1.87
N LEU A 161 1.72 5.47 1.21
CA LEU A 161 0.32 5.93 1.22
C LEU A 161 -0.31 5.91 2.62
N GLN A 162 0.03 4.93 3.45
CA GLN A 162 -0.45 4.89 4.83
C GLN A 162 0.04 6.11 5.64
N LEU A 163 1.34 6.42 5.54
CA LEU A 163 1.93 7.59 6.21
C LEU A 163 1.32 8.90 5.73
N ILE A 164 0.95 9.00 4.44
CA ILE A 164 0.24 10.16 3.91
C ILE A 164 -1.14 10.25 4.51
N ALA A 165 -1.91 9.16 4.50
CA ALA A 165 -3.27 9.20 4.99
C ALA A 165 -3.33 9.58 6.49
N GLU A 166 -2.31 9.18 7.27
CA GLU A 166 -2.14 9.54 8.68
C GLU A 166 -1.78 11.03 8.91
N HIS A 167 -1.07 11.68 7.98
CA HIS A 167 -0.51 13.02 8.17
C HIS A 167 -1.08 14.12 7.25
N ASP A 168 -1.63 13.75 6.10
CA ASP A 168 -2.17 14.62 5.06
C ASP A 168 -3.32 13.93 4.26
N LEU A 169 -4.43 13.67 4.96
CA LEU A 169 -5.65 13.16 4.34
C LEU A 169 -6.18 14.10 3.24
N ALA A 170 -5.97 15.41 3.37
CA ALA A 170 -6.41 16.38 2.38
C ALA A 170 -5.66 16.19 1.04
N GLY A 171 -4.33 16.01 1.10
CA GLY A 171 -3.51 15.69 -0.07
C GLY A 171 -3.88 14.35 -0.70
N LEU A 172 -4.22 13.33 0.11
CA LEU A 172 -4.72 12.05 -0.40
C LEU A 172 -6.05 12.19 -1.16
N LEU A 173 -6.99 12.97 -0.61
CA LEU A 173 -8.29 13.21 -1.23
C LEU A 173 -8.18 14.05 -2.52
N GLU A 174 -7.23 15.00 -2.58
CA GLU A 174 -6.89 15.71 -3.81
C GLU A 174 -6.24 14.79 -4.85
N ALA A 175 -5.37 13.86 -4.44
CA ALA A 175 -4.75 12.91 -5.35
C ALA A 175 -5.78 11.98 -6.01
N ILE A 176 -6.83 11.55 -5.29
CA ILE A 176 -7.96 10.80 -5.87
C ILE A 176 -8.72 11.63 -6.92
N LYS A 177 -8.67 12.95 -6.86
CA LYS A 177 -9.31 13.87 -7.82
C LYS A 177 -8.35 14.36 -8.90
N SER A 178 -7.13 13.84 -8.94
CA SER A 178 -6.12 14.24 -9.92
C SER A 178 -6.61 14.05 -11.35
N ALA A 179 -6.21 14.97 -12.25
CA ALA A 179 -6.46 14.82 -13.68
C ALA A 179 -5.73 13.60 -14.28
N ASP A 180 -4.61 13.20 -13.69
CA ASP A 180 -3.81 12.07 -14.14
C ASP A 180 -4.40 10.73 -13.63
N PRO A 181 -4.81 9.81 -14.52
CA PRO A 181 -5.36 8.51 -14.12
C PRO A 181 -4.35 7.64 -13.37
N GLN A 182 -3.04 7.74 -13.67
CA GLN A 182 -2.02 6.92 -12.99
C GLN A 182 -1.89 7.30 -11.52
N THR A 183 -2.02 8.60 -11.22
CA THR A 183 -2.12 9.12 -9.86
C THR A 183 -3.32 8.53 -9.13
N ARG A 184 -4.52 8.60 -9.72
CA ARG A 184 -5.74 8.08 -9.09
C ARG A 184 -5.65 6.57 -8.86
N GLU A 185 -5.17 5.84 -9.86
CA GLU A 185 -4.94 4.40 -9.79
C GLU A 185 -3.97 4.04 -8.66
N ALA A 186 -2.82 4.74 -8.57
CA ALA A 186 -1.81 4.46 -7.57
C ALA A 186 -2.33 4.64 -6.14
N VAL A 187 -3.21 5.63 -5.92
CA VAL A 187 -3.88 5.78 -4.63
C VAL A 187 -4.78 4.58 -4.38
N LEU A 188 -5.67 4.24 -5.31
CA LEU A 188 -6.65 3.17 -5.11
C LEU A 188 -6.03 1.78 -5.04
N ALA A 189 -4.92 1.51 -5.73
CA ALA A 189 -4.27 0.19 -5.80
C ALA A 189 -3.61 -0.28 -4.49
N ASN A 190 -3.55 0.56 -3.45
CA ASN A 190 -2.91 0.25 -2.17
C ASN A 190 -3.96 0.15 -1.06
N PHE A 191 -4.78 -0.89 -1.19
CA PHE A 191 -6.06 -1.10 -0.50
C PHE A 191 -5.96 -1.15 1.04
N SER A 192 -5.00 -1.91 1.59
CA SER A 192 -4.89 -2.16 3.04
C SER A 192 -4.52 -0.91 3.86
N ALA A 193 -3.80 0.03 3.26
CA ALA A 193 -3.34 1.25 3.91
C ALA A 193 -4.43 2.33 4.03
N LEU A 194 -5.37 2.36 3.07
CA LEU A 194 -6.26 3.50 2.84
C LEU A 194 -7.70 3.26 3.27
N ALA A 195 -8.07 2.00 3.49
CA ALA A 195 -9.40 1.57 3.86
C ALA A 195 -10.07 2.44 4.96
N GLN A 196 -9.36 2.71 6.05
CA GLN A 196 -9.91 3.46 7.18
C GLN A 196 -10.10 4.97 6.91
N TRP A 197 -9.53 5.50 5.83
CA TRP A 197 -9.43 6.93 5.58
C TRP A 197 -10.40 7.43 4.50
N LEU A 198 -10.84 6.55 3.61
CA LEU A 198 -11.63 6.94 2.43
C LEU A 198 -13.14 6.82 2.65
N PRO A 199 -13.93 7.89 2.40
CA PRO A 199 -15.37 7.82 2.49
C PRO A 199 -15.96 6.87 1.44
N LEU A 200 -16.89 5.99 1.86
CA LEU A 200 -17.60 5.08 0.95
C LEU A 200 -18.30 5.82 -0.20
N SER A 201 -18.82 7.01 0.07
CA SER A 201 -19.47 7.86 -0.95
C SER A 201 -18.49 8.31 -2.04
N LEU A 202 -17.24 8.61 -1.68
CA LEU A 202 -16.21 8.99 -2.64
C LEU A 202 -15.82 7.80 -3.51
N LEU A 203 -15.61 6.63 -2.89
CA LEU A 203 -15.29 5.42 -3.64
C LEU A 203 -16.44 5.00 -4.57
N SER A 204 -17.69 5.17 -4.14
CA SER A 204 -18.88 4.91 -4.96
C SER A 204 -18.96 5.86 -6.16
N GLU A 205 -18.67 7.16 -5.94
CA GLU A 205 -18.60 8.16 -7.00
C GLU A 205 -17.52 7.82 -8.04
N VAL A 206 -16.31 7.50 -7.58
CA VAL A 206 -15.18 7.13 -8.46
C VAL A 206 -15.48 5.85 -9.23
N ALA A 207 -15.98 4.80 -8.57
CA ALA A 207 -16.36 3.55 -9.22
C ALA A 207 -17.44 3.75 -10.31
N ALA A 208 -18.37 4.68 -10.10
CA ALA A 208 -19.46 4.93 -11.03
C ALA A 208 -19.07 5.81 -12.23
N SER A 209 -18.15 6.76 -12.05
CA SER A 209 -18.01 7.90 -12.97
C SER A 209 -16.59 8.23 -13.41
N ASP A 210 -15.56 7.57 -12.87
CA ASP A 210 -14.19 7.88 -13.28
C ASP A 210 -13.97 7.63 -14.78
N PRO A 211 -13.32 8.55 -15.52
CA PRO A 211 -13.07 8.34 -16.95
C PRO A 211 -12.24 7.08 -17.25
N ASP A 212 -11.35 6.69 -16.34
CA ASP A 212 -10.42 5.59 -16.52
C ASP A 212 -10.99 4.27 -15.98
N PRO A 213 -11.07 3.20 -16.79
CA PRO A 213 -11.66 1.92 -16.38
C PRO A 213 -10.86 1.21 -15.29
N VAL A 214 -9.54 1.36 -15.25
CA VAL A 214 -8.69 0.76 -14.20
C VAL A 214 -8.95 1.44 -12.87
N VAL A 215 -9.11 2.77 -12.88
CA VAL A 215 -9.48 3.54 -11.68
C VAL A 215 -10.87 3.15 -11.17
N ARG A 216 -11.86 3.00 -12.04
CA ARG A 216 -13.20 2.48 -11.67
C ARG A 216 -13.12 1.09 -11.04
N MET A 217 -12.32 0.21 -11.63
CA MET A 217 -12.10 -1.15 -11.13
C MET A 217 -11.43 -1.14 -9.75
N ASN A 218 -10.37 -0.38 -9.55
CA ASN A 218 -9.72 -0.31 -8.23
C ASN A 218 -10.66 0.30 -7.17
N ALA A 219 -11.49 1.27 -7.51
CA ALA A 219 -12.47 1.85 -6.58
C ALA A 219 -13.55 0.83 -6.16
N LEU A 220 -14.09 0.06 -7.12
CA LEU A 220 -15.09 -0.96 -6.84
C LEU A 220 -14.49 -2.15 -6.06
N ALA A 221 -13.24 -2.53 -6.34
CA ALA A 221 -12.51 -3.53 -5.57
C ALA A 221 -12.33 -3.08 -4.10
N LEU A 222 -11.90 -1.84 -3.89
CA LEU A 222 -11.70 -1.28 -2.55
C LEU A 222 -13.02 -1.18 -1.77
N LEU A 223 -14.12 -0.82 -2.43
CA LEU A 223 -15.45 -0.86 -1.81
C LEU A 223 -15.80 -2.28 -1.35
N ASN A 224 -15.59 -3.30 -2.18
CA ASN A 224 -15.89 -4.69 -1.81
C ASN A 224 -15.08 -5.13 -0.58
N GLU A 225 -13.78 -4.84 -0.59
CA GLU A 225 -12.85 -5.24 0.46
C GLU A 225 -13.15 -4.56 1.81
N LEU A 226 -13.51 -3.27 1.78
CA LEU A 226 -13.94 -2.53 2.96
C LEU A 226 -15.11 -3.18 3.69
N GLY A 227 -16.04 -3.78 2.94
CA GLY A 227 -17.18 -4.48 3.53
C GLY A 227 -16.78 -5.75 4.26
N GLN A 228 -15.77 -6.45 3.76
CA GLN A 228 -15.31 -7.73 4.31
C GLN A 228 -14.41 -7.53 5.54
N GLU A 229 -13.48 -6.57 5.47
CA GLU A 229 -12.51 -6.32 6.55
C GLU A 229 -13.18 -5.65 7.77
N ALA A 230 -14.10 -4.71 7.53
CA ALA A 230 -14.93 -4.14 8.60
C ALA A 230 -15.72 -5.24 9.31
N TYR A 231 -16.29 -6.20 8.56
CA TYR A 231 -17.00 -7.33 9.16
C TYR A 231 -16.08 -8.23 9.99
N HIS A 232 -14.89 -8.56 9.47
CA HIS A 232 -13.94 -9.46 10.14
C HIS A 232 -13.36 -8.86 11.43
N SER A 233 -12.84 -7.63 11.35
CA SER A 233 -12.23 -6.92 12.48
C SER A 233 -13.24 -6.63 13.60
N LEU A 234 -14.50 -6.38 13.25
CA LEU A 234 -15.56 -6.07 14.21
C LEU A 234 -16.15 -7.34 14.86
N ALA A 235 -16.19 -8.47 14.14
CA ALA A 235 -16.56 -9.77 14.70
C ALA A 235 -15.57 -10.28 15.77
N GLN A 236 -14.28 -9.92 15.65
CA GLN A 236 -13.22 -10.35 16.57
C GLN A 236 -13.14 -9.51 17.86
N THR A 237 -13.75 -8.31 17.90
CA THR A 237 -13.47 -7.31 18.94
C THR A 237 -14.63 -6.96 19.88
N SER A 238 -15.85 -7.52 19.70
CA SER A 238 -17.02 -7.08 20.48
C SER A 238 -17.89 -8.19 21.08
N SER A 239 -18.31 -7.98 22.34
CA SER A 239 -19.22 -8.84 23.12
C SER A 239 -20.42 -8.07 23.72
N THR A 240 -20.81 -6.92 23.15
CA THR A 240 -21.88 -6.07 23.72
C THR A 240 -23.01 -5.82 22.71
N ALA A 241 -24.25 -6.13 23.11
CA ALA A 241 -25.46 -6.10 22.28
C ALA A 241 -25.76 -4.76 21.57
N THR A 242 -25.46 -3.61 22.20
CA THR A 242 -25.68 -2.28 21.61
C THR A 242 -24.71 -1.94 20.49
N ARG A 243 -23.48 -2.49 20.53
CA ARG A 243 -22.49 -2.29 19.47
C ARG A 243 -22.73 -3.24 18.30
N GLU A 244 -23.17 -4.48 18.57
CA GLU A 244 -23.59 -5.40 17.51
C GLU A 244 -24.68 -4.80 16.60
N THR A 245 -25.58 -3.98 17.16
CA THR A 245 -26.64 -3.31 16.40
C THR A 245 -26.10 -2.18 15.51
N GLU A 246 -25.20 -1.35 16.03
CA GLU A 246 -24.54 -0.29 15.24
C GLU A 246 -23.66 -0.89 14.12
N LEU A 247 -22.98 -1.98 14.41
CA LEU A 247 -22.16 -2.72 13.45
C LEU A 247 -22.99 -3.37 12.35
N ALA A 248 -24.12 -3.97 12.70
CA ALA A 248 -25.07 -4.49 11.72
C ALA A 248 -25.64 -3.38 10.82
N LEU A 249 -25.92 -2.20 11.38
CA LEU A 249 -26.40 -1.04 10.61
C LEU A 249 -25.33 -0.51 9.64
N LEU A 250 -24.07 -0.39 10.08
CA LEU A 250 -22.96 0.04 9.23
C LEU A 250 -22.65 -0.97 8.13
N SER A 251 -22.61 -2.27 8.46
CA SER A 251 -22.39 -3.34 7.47
C SER A 251 -23.51 -3.39 6.43
N LYS A 252 -24.75 -3.21 6.86
CA LYS A 252 -25.91 -3.13 5.96
C LYS A 252 -25.81 -1.91 5.03
N ALA A 253 -25.56 -0.72 5.57
CA ALA A 253 -25.43 0.50 4.77
C ALA A 253 -24.28 0.42 3.75
N HIS A 254 -23.15 -0.16 4.17
CA HIS A 254 -22.04 -0.43 3.27
C HIS A 254 -22.42 -1.40 2.14
N SER A 255 -23.06 -2.52 2.49
CA SER A 255 -23.47 -3.51 1.49
C SER A 255 -24.52 -2.97 0.51
N GLU A 256 -25.45 -2.13 0.98
CA GLU A 256 -26.43 -1.43 0.15
C GLU A 256 -25.74 -0.47 -0.83
N THR A 257 -24.69 0.22 -0.38
CA THR A 257 -23.87 1.08 -1.24
C THR A 257 -23.11 0.25 -2.28
N LEU A 258 -22.52 -0.86 -1.87
CA LEU A 258 -21.75 -1.76 -2.72
C LEU A 258 -22.63 -2.42 -3.79
N ILE A 259 -23.79 -2.98 -3.42
CA ILE A 259 -24.71 -3.59 -4.39
C ILE A 259 -25.26 -2.55 -5.38
N GLY A 260 -25.56 -1.34 -4.93
CA GLY A 260 -25.99 -0.24 -5.81
C GLY A 260 -24.89 0.19 -6.80
N THR A 261 -23.66 0.30 -6.32
CA THR A 261 -22.49 0.64 -7.15
C THR A 261 -22.21 -0.46 -8.16
N ALA A 262 -22.19 -1.73 -7.73
CA ALA A 262 -21.99 -2.87 -8.61
C ALA A 262 -23.12 -3.01 -9.64
N THR A 263 -24.38 -2.78 -9.24
CA THR A 263 -25.53 -2.80 -10.18
C THR A 263 -25.35 -1.79 -11.31
N THR A 264 -24.84 -0.60 -11.00
CA THR A 264 -24.52 0.42 -12.02
C THR A 264 -23.37 -0.04 -12.91
N ALA A 265 -22.32 -0.59 -12.33
CA ALA A 265 -21.12 -1.06 -13.03
C ALA A 265 -21.35 -2.29 -13.92
N LEU A 266 -22.43 -3.06 -13.74
CA LEU A 266 -22.85 -4.12 -14.68
C LEU A 266 -23.13 -3.58 -16.09
N GLY A 267 -23.46 -2.29 -16.24
CA GLY A 267 -23.67 -1.61 -17.52
C GLY A 267 -22.44 -0.86 -18.06
N ASP A 268 -21.26 -1.03 -17.45
CA ASP A 268 -20.07 -0.26 -17.80
C ASP A 268 -19.60 -0.52 -19.24
N ALA A 269 -19.03 0.49 -19.90
CA ALA A 269 -18.50 0.34 -21.25
C ALA A 269 -17.32 -0.65 -21.32
N HIS A 270 -16.52 -0.74 -20.26
CA HIS A 270 -15.33 -1.59 -20.18
C HIS A 270 -15.67 -2.99 -19.65
N PRO A 271 -15.26 -4.07 -20.36
CA PRO A 271 -15.62 -5.44 -19.98
C PRO A 271 -15.08 -5.85 -18.59
N ASP A 272 -13.87 -5.43 -18.23
CA ASP A 272 -13.27 -5.81 -16.93
C ASP A 272 -14.04 -5.20 -15.75
N VAL A 273 -14.54 -3.97 -15.89
CA VAL A 273 -15.38 -3.32 -14.87
C VAL A 273 -16.70 -4.07 -14.71
N ARG A 274 -17.34 -4.47 -15.83
CA ARG A 274 -18.55 -5.30 -15.81
C ARG A 274 -18.31 -6.67 -15.17
N GLY A 275 -17.19 -7.31 -15.50
CA GLY A 275 -16.82 -8.62 -14.94
C GLY A 275 -16.63 -8.58 -13.44
N MET A 276 -15.92 -7.57 -12.94
CA MET A 276 -15.73 -7.39 -11.50
C MET A 276 -17.04 -7.00 -10.79
N ALA A 277 -17.88 -6.19 -11.41
CA ALA A 277 -19.21 -5.88 -10.89
C ALA A 277 -20.09 -7.14 -10.76
N LEU A 278 -20.06 -8.03 -11.76
CA LEU A 278 -20.78 -9.30 -11.73
C LEU A 278 -20.25 -10.23 -10.63
N GLU A 279 -18.93 -10.25 -10.42
CA GLU A 279 -18.31 -11.00 -9.32
C GLU A 279 -18.75 -10.48 -7.96
N THR A 280 -18.71 -9.17 -7.75
CA THR A 280 -19.20 -8.52 -6.52
C THR A 280 -20.68 -8.84 -6.26
N VAL A 281 -21.53 -8.76 -7.29
CA VAL A 281 -22.95 -9.14 -7.18
C VAL A 281 -23.10 -10.61 -6.78
N ASN A 282 -22.33 -11.50 -7.39
CA ASN A 282 -22.37 -12.93 -7.10
C ASN A 282 -21.95 -13.24 -5.65
N GLU A 283 -20.88 -12.60 -5.15
CA GLU A 283 -20.43 -12.72 -3.75
C GLU A 283 -21.48 -12.24 -2.74
N LEU A 284 -22.26 -11.23 -3.12
CA LEU A 284 -23.33 -10.66 -2.28
C LEU A 284 -24.66 -11.43 -2.38
N ALA A 285 -24.85 -12.28 -3.38
CA ALA A 285 -26.13 -12.92 -3.70
C ALA A 285 -26.71 -13.78 -2.55
N SER A 286 -25.85 -14.29 -1.66
CA SER A 286 -26.27 -15.04 -0.46
C SER A 286 -26.90 -14.15 0.62
N ARG A 287 -26.61 -12.84 0.60
CA ARG A 287 -27.02 -11.84 1.59
C ARG A 287 -28.06 -10.88 1.04
N TYR A 288 -28.02 -10.61 -0.27
CA TYR A 288 -28.86 -9.64 -0.95
C TYR A 288 -29.41 -10.23 -2.25
N PRO A 289 -30.66 -9.93 -2.61
CA PRO A 289 -31.20 -10.34 -3.90
C PRO A 289 -30.37 -9.72 -5.04
N PRO A 290 -29.94 -10.49 -6.05
CA PRO A 290 -29.19 -9.94 -7.17
C PRO A 290 -30.07 -8.97 -7.99
N PRO A 291 -29.48 -7.98 -8.66
CA PRO A 291 -30.18 -7.06 -9.55
C PRO A 291 -30.57 -7.77 -10.85
N LEU A 292 -31.65 -8.58 -10.79
CA LEU A 292 -32.05 -9.51 -11.84
C LEU A 292 -32.20 -8.85 -13.21
N GLU A 293 -32.68 -7.61 -13.30
CA GLU A 293 -32.81 -6.88 -14.56
C GLU A 293 -31.45 -6.65 -15.24
N ALA A 294 -30.48 -6.11 -14.50
CA ALA A 294 -29.14 -5.82 -15.02
C ALA A 294 -28.39 -7.10 -15.37
N VAL A 295 -28.47 -8.14 -14.53
CA VAL A 295 -27.84 -9.44 -14.80
C VAL A 295 -28.51 -10.13 -16.00
N THR A 296 -29.83 -10.04 -16.16
CA THR A 296 -30.53 -10.57 -17.34
C THR A 296 -30.12 -9.83 -18.61
N ALA A 297 -29.98 -8.51 -18.55
CA ALA A 297 -29.50 -7.71 -19.68
C ALA A 297 -28.09 -8.13 -20.11
N MET A 298 -27.19 -8.36 -19.15
CA MET A 298 -25.84 -8.89 -19.40
C MET A 298 -25.87 -10.29 -20.00
N ALA A 299 -26.62 -11.24 -19.41
CA ALA A 299 -26.72 -12.61 -19.90
C ALA A 299 -27.20 -12.70 -21.36
N LEU A 300 -28.09 -11.80 -21.77
CA LEU A 300 -28.66 -11.79 -23.12
C LEU A 300 -27.84 -11.01 -24.15
N ASN A 301 -27.17 -9.92 -23.73
CA ASN A 301 -26.68 -8.91 -24.67
C ASN A 301 -25.23 -8.48 -24.46
N ASP A 302 -24.52 -8.97 -23.43
CA ASP A 302 -23.13 -8.55 -23.23
C ASP A 302 -22.28 -8.92 -24.46
N PRO A 303 -21.46 -8.01 -25.00
CA PRO A 303 -20.57 -8.32 -26.12
C PRO A 303 -19.61 -9.48 -25.81
N GLN A 304 -19.19 -9.65 -24.56
CA GLN A 304 -18.26 -10.70 -24.14
C GLN A 304 -18.99 -12.00 -23.78
N PRO A 305 -18.72 -13.11 -24.48
CA PRO A 305 -19.34 -14.40 -24.18
C PRO A 305 -19.10 -14.88 -22.75
N GLU A 306 -17.92 -14.62 -22.18
CA GLU A 306 -17.59 -14.96 -20.79
C GLU A 306 -18.53 -14.28 -19.79
N LEU A 307 -18.88 -13.02 -20.02
CA LEU A 307 -19.80 -12.29 -19.15
C LEU A 307 -21.24 -12.79 -19.30
N ARG A 308 -21.65 -13.15 -20.52
CA ARG A 308 -22.95 -13.80 -20.75
C ARG A 308 -23.06 -15.12 -19.99
N LEU A 309 -22.02 -15.95 -20.05
CA LEU A 309 -21.91 -17.23 -19.32
C LEU A 309 -22.06 -17.05 -17.81
N ARG A 310 -21.25 -16.17 -17.22
CA ARG A 310 -21.23 -15.92 -15.77
C ARG A 310 -22.57 -15.36 -15.30
N ALA A 311 -23.18 -14.46 -16.07
CA ALA A 311 -24.48 -13.89 -15.74
C ALA A 311 -25.61 -14.94 -15.81
N LEU A 312 -25.58 -15.82 -16.82
CA LEU A 312 -26.53 -16.92 -16.95
C LEU A 312 -26.45 -17.89 -15.75
N ALA A 313 -25.23 -18.24 -15.33
CA ALA A 313 -25.02 -19.08 -14.15
C ALA A 313 -25.60 -18.44 -12.89
N LEU A 314 -25.34 -17.15 -12.65
CA LEU A 314 -25.88 -16.41 -11.50
C LEU A 314 -27.41 -16.42 -11.48
N LEU A 315 -28.08 -16.24 -12.62
CA LEU A 315 -29.55 -16.23 -12.72
C LEU A 315 -30.18 -17.59 -12.40
N VAL A 316 -29.53 -18.67 -12.84
CA VAL A 316 -29.97 -20.03 -12.52
C VAL A 316 -29.77 -20.33 -11.03
N THR A 317 -28.60 -20.02 -10.47
CA THR A 317 -28.31 -20.28 -9.04
C THR A 317 -29.13 -19.41 -8.10
N SER A 318 -29.57 -18.23 -8.55
CA SER A 318 -30.44 -17.34 -7.77
C SER A 318 -31.93 -17.70 -7.86
N GLY A 319 -32.29 -18.75 -8.62
CA GLY A 319 -33.66 -19.24 -8.71
C GLY A 319 -34.60 -18.29 -9.46
N GLN A 320 -34.11 -17.57 -10.46
CA GLN A 320 -34.94 -16.66 -11.24
C GLN A 320 -36.10 -17.42 -11.91
N THR A 321 -37.32 -16.88 -11.81
CA THR A 321 -38.55 -17.54 -12.28
C THR A 321 -38.58 -17.81 -13.80
N ASP A 322 -37.88 -17.02 -14.61
CA ASP A 322 -37.78 -17.22 -16.07
C ASP A 322 -36.43 -17.83 -16.51
N ALA A 323 -35.70 -18.50 -15.60
CA ALA A 323 -34.40 -19.10 -15.92
C ALA A 323 -34.47 -20.05 -17.13
N GLN A 324 -35.54 -20.85 -17.23
CA GLN A 324 -35.74 -21.76 -18.37
C GLN A 324 -35.90 -21.01 -19.71
N GLY A 325 -36.63 -19.89 -19.72
CA GLY A 325 -36.80 -19.06 -20.91
C GLY A 325 -35.50 -18.43 -21.38
N LEU A 326 -34.66 -17.99 -20.43
CA LEU A 326 -33.32 -17.47 -20.71
C LEU A 326 -32.37 -18.54 -21.24
N LEU A 327 -32.34 -19.72 -20.61
CA LEU A 327 -31.53 -20.84 -21.06
C LEU A 327 -31.90 -21.28 -22.50
N ASN A 328 -33.20 -21.36 -22.82
CA ASN A 328 -33.65 -21.66 -24.18
C ASN A 328 -33.16 -20.65 -25.23
N ARG A 329 -33.06 -19.36 -24.86
CA ARG A 329 -32.47 -18.34 -25.74
C ARG A 329 -30.95 -18.56 -25.87
N ALA A 330 -30.25 -18.83 -24.77
CA ALA A 330 -28.81 -19.06 -24.75
C ALA A 330 -28.37 -20.30 -25.56
N LEU A 331 -29.24 -21.31 -25.74
CA LEU A 331 -29.01 -22.42 -26.68
C LEU A 331 -28.80 -21.98 -28.15
N HIS A 332 -29.24 -20.77 -28.49
CA HIS A 332 -29.12 -20.18 -29.83
C HIS A 332 -28.08 -19.05 -29.86
N ASP A 333 -27.26 -18.91 -28.82
CA ASP A 333 -26.21 -17.89 -28.77
C ASP A 333 -25.17 -18.10 -29.89
N ALA A 334 -24.61 -17.00 -30.37
CA ALA A 334 -23.58 -17.00 -31.41
C ALA A 334 -22.32 -17.76 -30.95
N ASP A 335 -21.97 -17.67 -29.67
CA ASP A 335 -20.80 -18.28 -29.08
C ASP A 335 -21.08 -19.75 -28.68
N PRO A 336 -20.22 -20.70 -29.09
CA PRO A 336 -20.39 -22.12 -28.76
C PRO A 336 -20.33 -22.43 -27.26
N MET A 337 -19.52 -21.71 -26.48
CA MET A 337 -19.40 -21.96 -25.05
C MET A 337 -20.68 -21.54 -24.32
N VAL A 338 -21.33 -20.44 -24.75
CA VAL A 338 -22.62 -20.02 -24.20
C VAL A 338 -23.70 -21.07 -24.44
N ARG A 339 -23.72 -21.67 -25.64
CA ARG A 339 -24.66 -22.76 -25.94
C ARG A 339 -24.41 -24.00 -25.09
N GLU A 340 -23.15 -24.36 -24.87
CA GLU A 340 -22.75 -25.50 -24.05
C GLU A 340 -23.17 -25.30 -22.58
N GLN A 341 -22.85 -24.14 -21.99
CA GLN A 341 -23.26 -23.82 -20.63
C GLN A 341 -24.79 -23.80 -20.45
N ALA A 342 -25.52 -23.34 -21.46
CA ALA A 342 -26.98 -23.37 -21.43
C ALA A 342 -27.53 -24.80 -21.40
N LEU A 343 -26.90 -25.74 -22.11
CA LEU A 343 -27.26 -27.17 -22.04
C LEU A 343 -27.00 -27.74 -20.65
N ASP A 344 -25.84 -27.45 -20.07
CA ASP A 344 -25.46 -27.94 -18.74
C ASP A 344 -26.40 -27.41 -17.66
N LEU A 345 -26.66 -26.10 -17.65
CA LEU A 345 -27.57 -25.47 -16.70
C LEU A 345 -29.02 -25.94 -16.87
N LEU A 346 -29.47 -26.25 -18.09
CA LEU A 346 -30.78 -26.89 -18.31
C LEU A 346 -30.83 -28.30 -17.72
N ALA A 347 -29.74 -29.06 -17.81
CA ALA A 347 -29.67 -30.38 -17.21
C ALA A 347 -29.82 -30.28 -15.69
N GLU A 348 -29.08 -29.37 -15.06
CA GLU A 348 -29.15 -29.09 -13.62
C GLU A 348 -30.54 -28.61 -13.18
N PHE A 349 -31.12 -27.65 -13.90
CA PHE A 349 -32.44 -27.09 -13.59
C PHE A 349 -33.53 -28.17 -13.61
N ASN A 350 -33.54 -29.03 -14.64
CA ASN A 350 -34.51 -30.12 -14.77
C ASN A 350 -34.33 -31.24 -13.71
N THR A 351 -33.14 -31.36 -13.11
CA THR A 351 -32.91 -32.31 -12.01
C THR A 351 -33.36 -31.77 -10.66
N ASN A 352 -33.31 -30.46 -10.44
CA ASN A 352 -33.71 -29.81 -9.18
C ASN A 352 -35.22 -29.52 -9.09
N ASP A 353 -35.94 -29.49 -10.21
CA ASP A 353 -37.39 -29.27 -10.29
C ASP A 353 -38.25 -30.56 -10.11
N ARG A 354 -37.62 -31.69 -9.76
CA ARG A 354 -38.28 -33.00 -9.56
C ARG A 354 -38.37 -33.42 -8.10
#